data_AF-A0A6M8W909-F1
#
_entry.id   AF-A0A6M8W909-F1
#
_cell.length_a   1.000
_cell.length_b   1.000
_cell.length_c   1.000
_cell.angle_alpha   90.00
_cell.angle_beta   90.00
_cell.angle_gamma   90.00
#
_symmetry.space_group_name_H-M   'P 1'
#
loop_
_entity.id
_entity.type
_entity.pdbx_description
1 polymer ?
#
loop_
_entity_poly.entity_id
_entity_poly.type
_entity_poly.pdbx_seq_one_letter_code
_entity_poly.pdbx_strand_id
1 'polypeptide(L)' 'MQQTPDFDEGLDPDGPSASDLDQFGSEFMPCPHCGEEYYDQAEVCPHCGLPREAESGGMPVWAIATTVLVLLAFVMFWVF' A
#
# COMPACT_ATOMS: atom_id res chain seq x y z
N MET A 1 30.29 2.24 35.73
CA MET A 1 28.89 2.68 35.87
C MET A 1 28.51 3.31 34.55
N GLN A 2 27.98 2.51 33.62
CA GLN A 2 27.45 3.03 32.34
C GLN A 2 26.16 3.80 32.63
N GLN A 3 26.10 5.04 32.14
CA GLN A 3 24.94 5.94 32.26
C GLN A 3 23.79 5.36 31.43
N THR A 4 22.66 5.08 32.06
CA THR A 4 21.39 4.89 31.36
C THR A 4 20.99 6.24 30.78
N PRO A 5 20.86 6.40 29.45
CA PRO A 5 20.35 7.64 28.91
C PRO A 5 18.90 7.78 29.39
N ASP A 6 18.65 8.85 30.14
CA ASP A 6 17.33 9.22 30.63
C ASP A 6 16.48 9.54 29.41
N PHE A 7 15.51 8.69 29.08
CA PHE A 7 14.56 8.88 27.97
C PHE A 7 13.52 10.00 28.24
N ASP A 8 13.74 10.81 29.28
CA ASP A 8 12.92 11.96 29.67
C ASP A 8 13.49 13.30 29.15
N GLU A 9 14.40 13.26 28.15
CA GLU A 9 14.78 14.44 27.37
C GLU A 9 13.68 14.73 26.35
N GLY A 10 13.03 15.89 26.54
CA GLY A 10 11.79 16.27 25.90
C GLY A 10 11.73 16.02 24.38
N LEU A 11 10.54 15.64 23.93
CA LEU A 11 10.13 15.67 22.53
C LEU A 11 10.75 16.90 21.86
N ASP A 12 11.65 16.69 20.90
CA ASP A 12 12.30 17.74 20.13
C ASP A 12 11.23 18.72 19.64
N PRO A 13 11.21 19.98 20.11
CA PRO A 13 10.16 20.94 19.74
C PRO A 13 10.18 21.28 18.24
N ASP A 14 11.30 20.99 17.57
CA ASP A 14 11.47 21.16 16.13
C ASP A 14 11.29 19.84 15.36
N GLY A 15 10.92 18.75 16.05
CA GLY A 15 10.62 17.45 15.45
C GLY A 15 9.31 17.44 14.64
N PRO A 16 9.14 16.46 13.72
CA PRO A 16 7.90 16.32 12.96
C PRO A 16 6.70 16.08 13.90
N SER A 17 5.53 16.59 13.53
CA SER A 17 4.33 16.43 14.35
C SER A 17 3.88 14.97 14.40
N ALA A 18 3.18 14.56 15.45
CA ALA A 18 2.65 13.19 15.55
C ALA A 18 1.78 12.80 14.34
N SER A 19 1.03 13.75 13.78
CA SER A 19 0.26 13.55 12.55
C SER A 19 1.11 13.31 11.30
N ASP A 20 2.31 13.90 11.22
CA ASP A 20 3.22 13.66 10.10
C ASP A 20 3.78 12.23 10.17
N LEU A 21 4.10 11.74 11.37
CA LEU A 21 4.60 10.38 11.58
C LEU A 21 3.56 9.32 11.19
N ASP A 22 2.28 9.53 11.52
CA ASP A 22 1.19 8.63 11.12
C ASP A 22 1.00 8.57 9.59
N GLN A 23 1.26 9.68 8.88
CA GLN A 23 1.20 9.70 7.41
C GLN A 23 2.31 8.87 6.77
N PHE A 24 3.51 8.86 7.35
CA PHE A 24 4.68 8.13 6.82
C PHE A 24 4.85 6.73 7.39
N GLY A 25 4.08 6.34 8.42
CA GLY A 25 4.20 5.03 9.09
C GLY A 25 3.64 3.82 8.33
N SER A 26 3.18 3.99 7.08
CA SER A 26 2.38 2.99 6.36
C SER A 26 3.16 2.06 5.42
N GLU A 27 4.49 1.99 5.52
CA GLU A 27 5.31 1.03 4.73
C GLU A 27 5.13 -0.43 5.17
N PHE A 28 4.41 -0.68 6.26
CA PHE A 28 4.09 -2.02 6.75
C PHE A 28 2.66 -2.41 6.38
N MET A 29 2.52 -3.63 5.85
CA MET A 29 1.24 -4.25 5.57
C MET A 29 1.15 -5.59 6.31
N PRO A 30 -0.05 -6.00 6.77
CA PRO A 30 -0.23 -7.31 7.37
C PRO A 30 -0.17 -8.41 6.30
N CYS A 31 0.53 -9.51 6.60
CA CYS A 31 0.58 -10.67 5.72
C CYS A 31 -0.79 -11.36 5.65
N PRO A 32 -1.36 -11.65 4.46
CA PRO A 32 -2.65 -12.33 4.33
C PRO A 32 -2.62 -13.79 4.82
N HIS A 33 -1.44 -14.37 4.98
CA HIS A 33 -1.28 -15.76 5.41
C HIS A 33 -1.06 -15.91 6.92
N CYS A 34 -0.24 -15.06 7.53
CA CYS A 34 0.12 -15.17 8.96
C CYS A 34 -0.35 -14.00 9.82
N GLY A 35 -0.80 -12.90 9.22
CA GLY A 35 -1.28 -11.71 9.93
C GLY A 35 -0.19 -10.79 10.49
N GLU A 36 1.09 -11.15 10.34
CA GLU A 36 2.21 -10.36 10.84
C GLU A 36 2.51 -9.18 9.91
N GLU A 37 2.91 -8.04 10.51
CA GLU A 37 3.29 -6.85 9.76
C GLU A 37 4.66 -7.01 9.12
N TYR A 38 4.74 -6.72 7.83
CA TYR A 38 5.98 -6.78 7.07
C TYR A 38 5.99 -5.68 6.01
N TYR A 39 7.18 -5.33 5.54
CA TYR A 39 7.35 -4.31 4.52
C TYR A 39 6.60 -4.67 3.24
N ASP A 40 5.80 -3.73 2.72
CA ASP A 40 4.99 -3.92 1.51
C ASP A 40 5.81 -4.18 0.24
N GLN A 41 7.05 -3.68 0.21
CA GLN A 41 8.06 -3.96 -0.81
C GLN A 41 8.68 -5.36 -0.74
N ALA A 42 8.45 -6.14 0.32
CA ALA A 42 9.02 -7.47 0.42
C ALA A 42 8.28 -8.46 -0.49
N GLU A 43 9.02 -9.12 -1.38
CA GLU A 43 8.47 -10.14 -2.28
C GLU A 43 7.97 -11.39 -1.52
N VAL A 44 8.59 -11.68 -0.38
CA VAL A 44 8.31 -12.84 0.47
C VAL A 44 8.21 -12.39 1.92
N CYS A 45 7.19 -12.86 2.63
CA CYS A 45 7.02 -12.57 4.04
C CYS A 45 8.16 -13.21 4.86
N PRO A 46 8.94 -12.44 5.65
CA PRO A 46 10.05 -12.98 6.44
C PRO A 46 9.59 -13.85 7.62
N HIS A 47 8.32 -13.78 8.01
CA HIS A 47 7.77 -14.53 9.13
C HIS A 47 7.26 -15.92 8.74
N CYS A 48 6.52 -16.03 7.62
CA CYS A 48 5.96 -17.29 7.18
C CYS A 48 6.64 -17.89 5.93
N GLY A 49 7.42 -17.10 5.20
CA GLY A 49 8.13 -17.55 3.99
C GLY A 49 7.25 -17.69 2.74
N LEU A 50 5.99 -17.23 2.79
CA LEU A 50 5.10 -17.24 1.63
C LEU A 50 5.27 -15.95 0.80
N PRO A 51 5.23 -16.06 -0.55
CA PRO A 51 5.31 -14.91 -1.43
C PRO A 51 4.06 -14.03 -1.29
N ARG A 52 4.20 -12.75 -1.61
CA ARG A 52 3.05 -11.85 -1.68
C ARG A 52 2.12 -12.30 -2.80
N GLU A 53 0.83 -12.47 -2.48
CA GLU A 53 -0.20 -12.56 -3.50
C GLU A 53 -0.26 -11.20 -4.19
N ALA A 54 0.31 -11.11 -5.38
CA ALA A 54 0.10 -9.97 -6.25
C ALA A 54 -1.39 -9.94 -6.54
N GLU A 55 -2.10 -9.09 -5.82
CA GLU A 55 -3.46 -8.68 -6.11
C GLU A 55 -3.44 -8.17 -7.55
N SER A 56 -3.77 -9.08 -8.47
CA SER A 56 -3.97 -8.73 -9.86
C SER A 56 -5.08 -7.71 -9.84
N GLY A 57 -4.74 -6.43 -9.94
CA GLY A 57 -5.67 -5.33 -10.03
C GLY A 57 -6.48 -5.52 -11.30
N GLY A 58 -7.49 -6.38 -11.24
CA GLY A 58 -8.43 -6.62 -12.31
C GLY A 58 -9.07 -5.28 -12.60
N MET A 59 -8.94 -4.81 -13.83
CA MET A 59 -9.57 -3.57 -14.29
C MET A 59 -11.04 -3.58 -13.83
N PRO A 60 -11.53 -2.52 -13.19
CA PRO A 60 -12.87 -2.54 -12.63
C PRO A 60 -13.90 -2.78 -13.75
N VAL A 61 -14.91 -3.59 -13.46
CA VAL A 61 -15.89 -4.06 -14.47
C VAL A 61 -16.54 -2.89 -15.22
N TRP A 62 -16.76 -1.75 -14.55
CA TRP A 62 -17.31 -0.54 -15.17
C TRP A 62 -16.39 0.03 -16.26
N ALA A 63 -15.07 -0.03 -16.09
CA ALA A 63 -14.12 0.47 -17.07
C ALA A 63 -14.03 -0.43 -18.31
N ILE A 64 -14.23 -1.74 -18.14
CA ILE A 64 -14.38 -2.67 -19.26
C ILE A 64 -15.67 -2.35 -20.03
N ALA A 65 -16.78 -2.17 -19.31
CA ALA A 65 -18.07 -1.85 -19.92
C ALA A 65 -18.06 -0.53 -20.70
N THR A 66 -17.47 0.53 -20.14
CA THR A 66 -17.36 1.84 -20.83
C THR A 66 -16.49 1.74 -22.07
N THR A 67 -15.36 1.01 -21.98
CA THR A 67 -14.46 0.80 -23.13
C THR A 67 -15.16 0.08 -24.26
N VAL A 68 -15.90 -1.01 -23.96
CA VAL A 68 -16.66 -1.77 -24.98
C VAL A 68 -17.74 -0.90 -25.63
N LEU A 69 -18.48 -0.10 -24.84
CA LEU A 69 -19.54 0.77 -25.36
C LEU A 69 -18.97 1.83 -26.33
N VAL A 70 -17.86 2.48 -25.95
CA VAL A 70 -17.18 3.48 -26.79
C VAL A 70 -16.70 2.88 -28.11
N LEU A 71 -16.09 1.68 -28.08
CA LEU A 71 -15.64 1.00 -29.29
C LEU A 71 -16.81 0.63 -30.21
N LEU A 72 -17.93 0.15 -29.65
CA LEU A 72 -19.13 -0.16 -30.44
C LEU A 72 -19.71 1.10 -31.09
N ALA A 73 -19.82 2.21 -30.35
CA ALA A 73 -20.32 3.48 -30.88
C ALA A 73 -19.41 4.01 -32.00
N PHE A 74 -18.09 3.91 -31.84
CA PHE A 74 -17.13 4.33 -32.86
C PHE A 74 -17.25 3.49 -34.15
N VAL A 75 -17.38 2.18 -34.02
CA VAL A 75 -17.59 1.28 -35.17
C VAL A 75 -18.93 1.58 -35.85
N MET A 76 -20.01 1.75 -35.08
CA MET A 76 -21.32 2.09 -35.64
C MET A 76 -21.30 3.43 -36.37
N PHE A 77 -20.57 4.43 -35.85
CA PHE A 77 -20.39 5.73 -36.49
C PHE A 77 -19.55 5.65 -37.77
N TRP A 78 -18.58 4.74 -37.85
CA TRP A 78 -17.78 4.52 -39.06
C TRP A 78 -18.52 3.79 -40.18
N VAL A 79 -19.50 2.96 -39.82
CA VAL A 79 -20.31 2.16 -40.76
C VAL A 79 -21.45 2.96 -41.40
N PHE A 80 -21.87 4.06 -40.76
CA PHE A 80 -22.99 4.91 -41.19
C PHE A 80 -22.51 6.19 -41.88
#